data_AF-A0A6B0VMH6-F1
#
_entry.id   AF-A0A6B0VMH6-F1
#
_cell.length_a   1.000
_cell.length_b   1.000
_cell.length_c   1.000
_cell.angle_alpha   90.00
_cell.angle_beta   90.00
_cell.angle_gamma   90.00
#
_symmetry.space_group_name_H-M   'P 1'
#
loop_
_entity.id
_entity.type
_entity.pdbx_description
1 polymer ?
#
loop_
_entity_poly.entity_id
_entity_poly.type
_entity_poly.pdbx_seq_one_letter_code
_entity_poly.pdbx_strand_id
1 'polypeptide(L)'
;MGDNSGSFSSAQSRRSFLAAAGVGTTAALAGCFGDENGGGGYERISVSFSEQGSALNEGQLDVGVGTLMNFEITPSWLQEAAGSTDELRVLDVTDETSDAWADDETLLSEETNMEVMEGADSDDVHVPGEIPCPTFAYNFVAKAELDYDLVYAYLETMWEVREELADQFGIFGYHADPEFWVENAYEGIPFHPAAADFYEEELDVWSDEFERADEPDESVENDTIRMKTSESGTTGYTANEALAAVMNDHLDEYAVEAQTSDGTEENIGDIESEDIEMGFLQNWTAREFREDVEPFDELDFELVQVFHYYDLPWFFITNNMDLETLSDIEDDMTVSPTPSGSGTAPGLERALEHALDN
;
A
#
# COMPACT_ATOMS: atom_id res chain seq x y z
N MET A 1 62.82 -7.06 -3.57
CA MET A 1 62.56 -6.85 -2.13
C MET A 1 62.03 -5.44 -1.95
N GLY A 2 60.87 -5.28 -1.32
CA GLY A 2 60.34 -3.99 -0.91
C GLY A 2 58.93 -3.73 -1.44
N ASP A 3 57.97 -4.35 -0.77
CA ASP A 3 56.53 -4.15 -0.86
C ASP A 3 56.14 -2.75 -0.34
N ASN A 4 55.10 -2.13 -0.90
CA ASN A 4 54.33 -1.09 -0.21
C ASN A 4 52.94 -0.94 -0.84
N SER A 5 52.03 -1.77 -0.36
CA SER A 5 50.57 -1.63 -0.45
C SER A 5 50.06 -0.48 0.44
N GLY A 6 49.10 0.28 -0.07
CA GLY A 6 48.29 1.28 0.65
C GLY A 6 47.83 2.36 -0.35
N SER A 7 46.57 2.77 -0.46
CA SER A 7 45.38 2.61 0.35
C SER A 7 44.19 2.80 -0.58
N PHE A 8 43.14 2.01 -0.39
CA PHE A 8 41.82 2.24 -0.97
C PHE A 8 41.27 3.61 -0.51
N SER A 9 40.63 4.33 -1.42
CA SER A 9 39.70 5.42 -1.12
C SER A 9 38.29 4.89 -1.37
N SER A 10 37.74 4.19 -0.38
CA SER A 10 36.41 3.56 -0.43
C SER A 10 35.25 4.50 -0.10
N ALA A 11 35.51 5.76 0.24
CA ALA A 11 34.48 6.71 0.67
C ALA A 11 33.84 7.52 -0.48
N GLN A 12 34.36 7.43 -1.71
CA GLN A 12 33.93 8.26 -2.84
C GLN A 12 33.06 7.51 -3.87
N SER A 13 32.77 6.22 -3.62
CA SER A 13 32.05 5.33 -4.56
C SER A 13 30.62 4.99 -4.15
N ARG A 14 30.18 5.31 -2.92
CA ARG A 14 28.84 4.93 -2.41
C ARG A 14 27.78 6.02 -2.63
N ARG A 15 28.16 7.30 -2.55
CA ARG A 15 27.24 8.43 -2.82
C ARG A 15 26.84 8.63 -4.28
N SER A 16 27.38 7.84 -5.22
CA SER A 16 27.19 8.06 -6.67
C SER A 16 26.21 7.08 -7.32
N PHE A 17 25.79 6.02 -6.63
CA PHE A 17 24.96 4.98 -7.23
C PHE A 17 23.46 5.28 -7.06
N LEU A 18 23.02 5.70 -5.88
CA LEU A 18 21.62 6.13 -5.66
C LEU A 18 21.30 7.50 -6.27
N ALA A 19 22.28 8.41 -6.37
CA ALA A 19 22.09 9.68 -7.10
C ALA A 19 21.91 9.49 -8.62
N ALA A 20 22.26 8.32 -9.17
CA ALA A 20 21.99 7.99 -10.57
C ALA A 20 20.54 7.50 -10.79
N ALA A 21 19.84 7.08 -9.73
CA ALA A 21 18.38 6.96 -9.73
C ALA A 21 17.70 8.34 -9.63
N GLY A 22 18.29 9.29 -8.87
CA GLY A 22 17.70 10.62 -8.65
C GLY A 22 17.92 11.70 -9.74
N VAL A 23 18.89 11.58 -10.65
CA VAL A 23 19.07 12.56 -11.74
C VAL A 23 19.60 11.88 -13.01
N GLY A 24 18.71 11.33 -13.84
CA GLY A 24 19.07 10.99 -15.22
C GLY A 24 18.43 9.79 -15.89
N THR A 25 17.62 9.01 -15.18
CA THR A 25 16.77 7.96 -15.78
C THR A 25 15.50 7.78 -14.96
N THR A 26 14.54 8.68 -15.15
CA THR A 26 13.10 8.45 -14.86
C THR A 26 12.50 7.38 -15.79
N ALA A 27 13.26 6.33 -16.10
CA ALA A 27 12.94 5.38 -17.15
C ALA A 27 13.38 3.93 -16.86
N ALA A 28 13.64 3.53 -15.61
CA ALA A 28 14.12 2.16 -15.36
C ALA A 28 13.75 1.49 -14.02
N LEU A 29 12.98 2.14 -13.11
CA LEU A 29 12.45 1.44 -11.93
C LEU A 29 10.91 1.39 -11.88
N ALA A 30 10.23 2.14 -12.75
CA ALA A 30 8.82 1.93 -13.12
C ALA A 30 8.68 1.17 -14.47
N GLY A 31 9.72 0.44 -14.90
CA GLY A 31 9.89 0.04 -16.31
C GLY A 31 10.54 -1.31 -16.58
N CYS A 32 10.62 -2.22 -15.60
CA CYS A 32 11.11 -3.59 -15.83
C CYS A 32 10.12 -4.72 -15.46
N PHE A 33 8.83 -4.41 -15.40
CA PHE A 33 7.73 -5.37 -15.70
C PHE A 33 7.03 -5.03 -17.02
N GLY A 34 7.70 -4.30 -17.91
CA GLY A 34 7.30 -4.20 -19.31
C GLY A 34 7.78 -5.41 -20.09
N ASP A 35 7.18 -6.59 -19.87
CA ASP A 35 7.12 -7.55 -20.96
C ASP A 35 5.93 -7.15 -21.84
N GLU A 36 6.20 -6.24 -22.78
CA GLU A 36 5.38 -6.10 -23.99
C GLU A 36 5.49 -7.42 -24.80
N ASN A 37 4.77 -8.46 -24.37
CA ASN A 37 4.12 -9.53 -25.13
C ASN A 37 4.02 -10.87 -24.35
N GLY A 38 2.79 -11.22 -23.96
CA GLY A 38 2.24 -12.53 -24.31
C GLY A 38 2.30 -13.65 -23.27
N GLY A 39 1.83 -13.38 -22.04
CA GLY A 39 1.54 -14.41 -21.04
C GLY A 39 0.12 -14.34 -20.45
N GLY A 40 -0.44 -13.14 -20.28
CA GLY A 40 -1.75 -12.95 -19.63
C GLY A 40 -2.92 -13.15 -20.58
N GLY A 41 -4.03 -13.68 -20.06
CA GLY A 41 -5.29 -13.86 -20.78
C GLY A 41 -6.04 -12.55 -21.09
N TYR A 42 -5.34 -11.42 -21.31
CA TYR A 42 -5.90 -10.10 -21.62
C TYR A 42 -4.84 -9.10 -22.14
N GLU A 43 -5.28 -7.98 -22.74
CA GLU A 43 -4.45 -6.82 -23.11
C GLU A 43 -4.29 -5.86 -21.93
N ARG A 44 -3.13 -5.86 -21.28
CA ARG A 44 -2.81 -4.95 -20.16
C ARG A 44 -2.62 -3.51 -20.64
N ILE A 45 -3.47 -2.60 -20.17
CA ILE A 45 -3.33 -1.15 -20.34
C ILE A 45 -3.29 -0.44 -18.99
N SER A 46 -2.91 0.84 -18.96
CA SER A 46 -2.88 1.64 -17.74
C SER A 46 -3.81 2.85 -17.86
N VAL A 47 -4.84 2.89 -17.03
CA VAL A 47 -5.78 4.02 -16.93
C VAL A 47 -5.71 4.57 -15.51
N SER A 48 -5.65 5.90 -15.35
CA SER A 48 -5.66 6.51 -14.02
C SER A 48 -7.02 6.31 -13.33
N PHE A 49 -7.05 6.29 -11.99
CA PHE A 49 -8.29 6.04 -11.24
C PHE A 49 -9.45 6.97 -11.63
N SER A 50 -9.16 8.25 -11.88
CA SER A 50 -10.15 9.25 -12.30
C SER A 50 -10.63 9.12 -13.74
N GLU A 51 -9.87 8.45 -14.61
CA GLU A 51 -10.20 8.31 -16.03
C GLU A 51 -10.98 7.02 -16.34
N GLN A 52 -11.06 6.07 -15.39
CA GLN A 52 -11.68 4.76 -15.61
C GLN A 52 -13.11 4.85 -16.14
N GLY A 53 -13.98 5.67 -15.53
CA GLY A 53 -15.37 5.82 -15.99
C GLY A 53 -15.47 6.31 -17.45
N SER A 54 -14.62 7.27 -17.84
CA SER A 54 -14.56 7.72 -19.24
C SER A 54 -14.00 6.65 -20.18
N ALA A 55 -12.95 5.92 -19.77
CA ALA A 55 -12.32 4.90 -20.58
C ALA A 55 -13.27 3.71 -20.84
N LEU A 56 -14.01 3.28 -19.81
CA LEU A 56 -15.07 2.27 -19.92
C LEU A 56 -16.13 2.72 -20.94
N ASN A 57 -16.70 3.92 -20.77
CA ASN A 57 -17.73 4.45 -21.67
C ASN A 57 -17.28 4.65 -23.13
N GLU A 58 -16.00 4.97 -23.33
CA GLU A 58 -15.43 5.15 -24.66
C GLU A 58 -14.99 3.83 -25.32
N GLY A 59 -15.13 2.70 -24.62
CA GLY A 59 -14.70 1.38 -25.09
C GLY A 59 -13.19 1.27 -25.25
N GLN A 60 -12.43 2.03 -24.45
CA GLN A 60 -10.97 1.98 -24.38
C GLN A 60 -10.47 1.07 -23.26
N LEU A 61 -11.35 0.74 -22.32
CA LEU A 61 -11.12 -0.16 -21.20
C LEU A 61 -12.31 -1.11 -21.11
N ASP A 62 -12.08 -2.42 -21.03
CA ASP A 62 -13.13 -3.41 -20.83
C ASP A 62 -13.30 -3.72 -19.34
N VAL A 63 -12.19 -3.84 -18.60
CA VAL A 63 -12.20 -4.10 -17.15
C VAL A 63 -11.23 -3.16 -16.42
N GLY A 64 -11.79 -2.35 -15.53
CA GLY A 64 -11.06 -1.52 -14.59
C GLY A 64 -11.06 -2.12 -13.19
N VAL A 65 -10.74 -1.27 -12.22
CA VAL A 65 -10.59 -1.66 -10.82
C VAL A 65 -11.33 -0.69 -9.88
N GLY A 66 -11.83 -1.24 -8.78
CA GLY A 66 -12.39 -0.55 -7.64
C GLY A 66 -11.73 -0.99 -6.33
N THR A 67 -11.88 -0.18 -5.29
CA THR A 67 -11.48 -0.55 -3.92
C THR A 67 -12.40 0.14 -2.91
N LEU A 68 -12.42 -0.37 -1.68
CA LEU A 68 -13.00 0.28 -0.52
C LEU A 68 -11.89 0.56 0.50
N MET A 69 -11.95 1.67 1.22
CA MET A 69 -11.07 1.87 2.37
C MET A 69 -11.69 1.18 3.59
N ASN A 70 -10.91 0.34 4.28
CA ASN A 70 -11.34 -0.46 5.42
C ASN A 70 -12.68 -1.15 5.17
N PHE A 71 -12.86 -1.72 3.97
CA PHE A 71 -14.04 -2.49 3.57
C PHE A 71 -15.38 -1.72 3.57
N GLU A 72 -15.43 -0.43 3.91
CA GLU A 72 -16.70 0.31 4.07
C GLU A 72 -16.74 1.65 3.31
N ILE A 73 -15.60 2.32 3.13
CA ILE A 73 -15.59 3.69 2.59
C ILE A 73 -15.28 3.66 1.10
N THR A 74 -16.23 4.09 0.27
CA THR A 74 -16.04 4.21 -1.19
C THR A 74 -15.23 5.46 -1.53
N PRO A 75 -14.04 5.34 -2.14
CA PRO A 75 -13.24 6.50 -2.55
C PRO A 75 -13.96 7.38 -3.58
N SER A 76 -13.73 8.69 -3.54
CA SER A 76 -14.45 9.64 -4.43
C SER A 76 -14.26 9.37 -5.92
N TRP A 77 -13.09 8.88 -6.34
CA TRP A 77 -12.86 8.52 -7.74
C TRP A 77 -13.71 7.31 -8.18
N LEU A 78 -13.99 6.37 -7.28
CA LEU A 78 -14.85 5.22 -7.57
C LEU A 78 -16.32 5.65 -7.63
N GLN A 79 -16.74 6.54 -6.74
CA GLN A 79 -18.07 7.18 -6.81
C GLN A 79 -18.26 7.92 -8.14
N GLU A 80 -17.23 8.65 -8.60
CA GLU A 80 -17.25 9.33 -9.89
C GLU A 80 -17.31 8.35 -11.06
N ALA A 81 -16.54 7.26 -11.03
CA ALA A 81 -16.61 6.21 -12.05
C ALA A 81 -18.01 5.58 -12.11
N ALA A 82 -18.58 5.20 -10.96
CA ALA A 82 -19.94 4.65 -10.87
C ALA A 82 -21.01 5.64 -11.34
N GLY A 83 -20.88 6.93 -11.00
CA GLY A 83 -21.84 7.95 -11.39
C GLY A 83 -21.71 8.47 -12.83
N SER A 84 -20.58 8.20 -13.50
CA SER A 84 -20.32 8.63 -14.88
C SER A 84 -20.49 7.53 -15.92
N THR A 85 -20.56 6.27 -15.51
CA THR A 85 -20.77 5.11 -16.38
C THR A 85 -22.26 4.84 -16.56
N ASP A 86 -22.71 4.50 -17.78
CA ASP A 86 -24.13 4.26 -18.07
C ASP A 86 -24.68 3.04 -17.30
N GLU A 87 -23.91 1.95 -17.22
CA GLU A 87 -24.13 0.78 -16.35
C GLU A 87 -22.76 0.35 -15.81
N LEU A 88 -22.65 0.07 -14.52
CA LEU A 88 -21.42 -0.43 -13.90
C LEU A 88 -21.70 -1.76 -13.21
N ARG A 89 -20.76 -2.71 -13.33
CA ARG A 89 -20.80 -3.99 -12.63
C ARG A 89 -19.48 -4.23 -11.91
N VAL A 90 -19.56 -4.70 -10.67
CA VAL A 90 -18.46 -5.39 -9.99
C VAL A 90 -18.47 -6.85 -10.43
N LEU A 91 -17.34 -7.34 -10.94
CA LEU A 91 -17.20 -8.73 -11.37
C LEU A 91 -17.14 -9.66 -10.16
N ASP A 92 -17.92 -10.74 -10.21
CA ASP A 92 -17.94 -11.78 -9.19
C ASP A 92 -16.70 -12.70 -9.32
N VAL A 93 -16.42 -13.48 -8.29
CA VAL A 93 -15.28 -14.40 -8.21
C VAL A 93 -15.81 -15.82 -8.10
N THR A 94 -15.32 -16.72 -8.97
CA THR A 94 -15.75 -18.12 -8.94
C THR A 94 -15.16 -18.84 -7.72
N ASP A 95 -15.82 -19.90 -7.25
CA ASP A 95 -15.29 -20.75 -6.17
C ASP A 95 -13.86 -21.26 -6.48
N GLU A 96 -13.58 -21.59 -7.75
CA GLU A 96 -12.26 -22.06 -8.19
C GLU A 96 -11.19 -20.96 -8.08
N THR A 97 -11.53 -19.73 -8.48
CA THR A 97 -10.64 -18.58 -8.31
C THR A 97 -10.43 -18.23 -6.84
N SER A 98 -11.49 -18.27 -6.03
CA SER A 98 -11.43 -18.03 -4.59
C SER A 98 -10.53 -19.06 -3.88
N ASP A 99 -10.71 -20.35 -4.18
CA ASP A 99 -9.85 -21.42 -3.66
C ASP A 99 -8.38 -21.22 -4.08
N ALA A 100 -8.14 -20.82 -5.33
CA ALA A 100 -6.78 -20.55 -5.83
C ALA A 100 -6.11 -19.36 -5.14
N TRP A 101 -6.85 -18.29 -4.84
CA TRP A 101 -6.34 -17.16 -4.07
C TRP A 101 -6.04 -17.56 -2.62
N ALA A 102 -6.91 -18.35 -1.99
CA ALA A 102 -6.71 -18.82 -0.62
C ALA A 102 -5.52 -19.78 -0.48
N ASP A 103 -5.20 -20.53 -1.53
CA ASP A 103 -4.04 -21.44 -1.58
C ASP A 103 -2.72 -20.72 -1.94
N ASP A 104 -2.76 -19.46 -2.41
CA ASP A 104 -1.57 -18.68 -2.73
C ASP A 104 -1.13 -17.83 -1.53
N GLU A 105 -0.10 -18.30 -0.82
CA GLU A 105 0.49 -17.62 0.35
C GLU A 105 1.03 -16.20 0.04
N THR A 106 1.16 -15.81 -1.24
CA THR A 106 1.55 -14.44 -1.63
C THR A 106 0.38 -13.46 -1.67
N LEU A 107 -0.86 -13.95 -1.69
CA LEU A 107 -2.08 -13.14 -1.70
C LEU A 107 -2.73 -13.13 -0.32
N LEU A 108 -3.05 -11.93 0.16
CA LEU A 108 -4.06 -11.76 1.20
C LEU A 108 -5.39 -11.60 0.49
N SER A 109 -6.37 -12.45 0.83
CA SER A 109 -7.71 -12.39 0.27
C SER A 109 -8.73 -12.33 1.40
N GLU A 110 -9.60 -11.32 1.37
CA GLU A 110 -10.60 -11.11 2.42
C GLU A 110 -11.99 -10.87 1.83
N GLU A 111 -12.99 -11.43 2.50
CA GLU A 111 -14.39 -11.29 2.10
C GLU A 111 -14.85 -9.84 2.27
N THR A 112 -15.41 -9.29 1.21
CA THR A 112 -15.85 -7.90 1.17
C THR A 112 -17.30 -7.83 0.73
N ASN A 113 -18.14 -7.16 1.53
CA ASN A 113 -19.53 -6.91 1.18
C ASN A 113 -19.64 -5.74 0.19
N MET A 114 -19.97 -6.03 -1.07
CA MET A 114 -20.05 -5.00 -2.11
C MET A 114 -21.33 -4.15 -2.01
N GLU A 115 -22.34 -4.55 -1.22
CA GLU A 115 -23.55 -3.75 -0.99
C GLU A 115 -23.25 -2.45 -0.22
N VAL A 116 -22.07 -2.31 0.40
CA VAL A 116 -21.65 -1.08 1.08
C VAL A 116 -21.08 -0.03 0.12
N MET A 117 -20.76 -0.42 -1.12
CA MET A 117 -20.24 0.51 -2.12
C MET A 117 -21.26 1.62 -2.40
N GLU A 118 -20.83 2.87 -2.34
CA GLU A 118 -21.72 4.01 -2.57
C GLU A 118 -22.26 3.96 -4.00
N GLY A 119 -23.58 3.95 -4.12
CA GLY A 119 -24.29 3.78 -5.39
C GLY A 119 -24.72 2.35 -5.70
N ALA A 120 -24.35 1.34 -4.90
CA ALA A 120 -24.77 -0.06 -5.08
C ALA A 120 -26.30 -0.27 -5.06
N ASP A 121 -27.05 0.65 -4.47
CA ASP A 121 -28.51 0.68 -4.43
C ASP A 121 -29.16 1.34 -5.67
N SER A 122 -28.36 1.83 -6.62
CA SER A 122 -28.81 2.32 -7.92
C SER A 122 -29.19 1.18 -8.86
N ASP A 123 -30.19 1.41 -9.73
CA ASP A 123 -30.58 0.43 -10.77
C ASP A 123 -29.46 0.21 -11.82
N ASP A 124 -28.55 1.17 -11.96
CA ASP A 124 -27.47 1.19 -12.96
C ASP A 124 -26.13 0.65 -12.42
N VAL A 125 -26.09 0.21 -11.15
CA VAL A 125 -24.89 -0.35 -10.51
C VAL A 125 -25.19 -1.77 -10.03
N HIS A 126 -24.44 -2.73 -10.55
CA HIS A 126 -24.61 -4.15 -10.27
C HIS A 126 -23.45 -4.64 -9.41
N VAL A 127 -23.73 -4.90 -8.13
CA VAL A 127 -22.77 -5.52 -7.22
C VAL A 127 -23.16 -6.96 -6.92
N PRO A 128 -22.19 -7.88 -6.77
CA PRO A 128 -22.44 -9.13 -6.08
C PRO A 128 -22.69 -8.84 -4.59
N GLY A 129 -23.04 -9.87 -3.81
CA GLY A 129 -23.18 -9.71 -2.36
C GLY A 129 -21.82 -9.58 -1.68
N GLU A 130 -21.41 -10.64 -0.99
CA GLU A 130 -20.05 -10.77 -0.47
C GLU A 130 -19.20 -11.50 -1.52
N ILE A 131 -18.00 -10.95 -1.79
CA ILE A 131 -16.99 -11.61 -2.63
C ILE A 131 -15.62 -11.56 -1.97
N PRO A 132 -14.76 -12.56 -2.19
CA PRO A 132 -13.35 -12.45 -1.83
C PRO A 132 -12.70 -11.36 -2.68
N CYS A 133 -11.83 -10.57 -2.06
CA CYS A 133 -11.03 -9.55 -2.71
C CYS A 133 -9.55 -9.72 -2.38
N PRO A 134 -8.62 -9.58 -3.35
CA PRO A 134 -7.23 -9.32 -3.02
C PRO A 134 -7.14 -8.05 -2.18
N THR A 135 -6.63 -8.18 -0.96
CA THR A 135 -6.53 -7.10 0.02
C THR A 135 -5.09 -6.68 0.21
N PHE A 136 -4.88 -5.37 0.24
CA PHE A 136 -3.60 -4.77 0.55
C PHE A 136 -3.67 -4.05 1.88
N ALA A 137 -2.93 -4.57 2.85
CA ALA A 137 -2.85 -4.02 4.19
C ALA A 137 -1.69 -3.05 4.31
N TYR A 138 -1.98 -1.80 4.65
CA TYR A 138 -0.98 -0.73 4.69
C TYR A 138 -0.56 -0.41 6.12
N ASN A 139 0.73 -0.56 6.42
CA ASN A 139 1.34 -0.21 7.70
C ASN A 139 2.40 0.85 7.46
N PHE A 140 2.53 1.80 8.37
CA PHE A 140 3.72 2.65 8.41
C PHE A 140 4.91 1.84 8.90
N VAL A 141 6.01 1.94 8.16
CA VAL A 141 7.28 1.30 8.44
C VAL A 141 8.40 2.34 8.55
N ALA A 142 9.46 1.99 9.26
CA ALA A 142 10.62 2.83 9.51
C ALA A 142 11.90 1.98 9.60
N LYS A 143 13.05 2.62 9.80
CA LYS A 143 14.26 1.93 10.29
C LYS A 143 14.10 1.61 11.78
N ALA A 144 14.67 0.48 12.22
CA ALA A 144 14.79 0.14 13.63
C ALA A 144 15.55 1.21 14.45
N GLU A 145 16.42 1.99 13.79
CA GLU A 145 17.22 3.06 14.40
C GLU A 145 16.45 4.37 14.64
N LEU A 146 15.18 4.46 14.21
CA LEU A 146 14.34 5.63 14.51
C LEU A 146 14.20 5.78 16.03
N ASP A 147 14.25 7.02 16.51
CA ASP A 147 14.34 7.26 17.96
C ASP A 147 13.12 6.72 18.74
N TYR A 148 13.41 6.05 19.87
CA TYR A 148 12.40 5.43 20.72
C TYR A 148 11.41 6.45 21.27
N ASP A 149 11.90 7.54 21.86
CA ASP A 149 11.08 8.54 22.52
C ASP A 149 10.20 9.27 21.49
N LEU A 150 10.74 9.51 20.29
CA LEU A 150 9.98 10.06 19.16
C LEU A 150 8.83 9.14 18.73
N VAL A 151 9.09 7.85 18.50
CA VAL A 151 8.03 6.91 18.05
C VAL A 151 6.99 6.73 19.14
N TYR A 152 7.40 6.61 20.40
CA TYR A 152 6.47 6.49 21.53
C TYR A 152 5.58 7.73 21.65
N ALA A 153 6.18 8.93 21.64
CA ALA A 153 5.44 10.19 21.72
C ALA A 153 4.48 10.37 20.53
N TYR A 154 4.88 9.94 19.33
CA TYR A 154 4.03 9.96 18.15
C TYR A 154 2.80 9.06 18.34
N LEU A 155 2.97 7.80 18.73
CA LEU A 155 1.87 6.85 18.93
C LEU A 155 0.95 7.25 20.09
N GLU A 156 1.53 7.68 21.21
CA GLU A 156 0.79 8.18 22.36
C GLU A 156 -0.08 9.38 21.96
N THR A 157 0.51 10.37 21.27
CA THR A 157 -0.23 11.55 20.80
C THR A 157 -1.33 11.15 19.82
N MET A 158 -1.04 10.31 18.83
CA MET A 158 -2.02 9.84 17.85
C MET A 158 -3.20 9.15 18.53
N TRP A 159 -2.93 8.33 19.55
CA TRP A 159 -3.96 7.70 20.36
C TRP A 159 -4.78 8.75 21.12
N GLU A 160 -4.15 9.71 21.80
CA GLU A 160 -4.86 10.76 22.54
C GLU A 160 -5.80 11.59 21.66
N VAL A 161 -5.39 11.90 20.43
CA VAL A 161 -6.11 12.78 19.50
C VAL A 161 -6.96 12.03 18.48
N ARG A 162 -7.11 10.70 18.60
CA ARG A 162 -7.83 9.86 17.62
C ARG A 162 -9.27 10.29 17.32
N GLU A 163 -10.00 10.82 18.30
CA GLU A 163 -11.35 11.35 18.07
C GLU A 163 -11.32 12.60 17.16
N GLU A 164 -10.33 13.47 17.33
CA GLU A 164 -10.12 14.64 16.48
C GLU A 164 -9.65 14.24 15.07
N LEU A 165 -8.79 13.22 14.98
CA LEU A 165 -8.38 12.64 13.70
C LEU A 165 -9.59 12.09 12.93
N ALA A 166 -10.46 11.34 13.60
CA ALA A 166 -11.67 10.79 13.00
C ALA A 166 -12.64 11.88 12.53
N ASP A 167 -12.79 12.96 13.31
CA ASP A 167 -13.60 14.13 12.93
C ASP A 167 -13.01 14.86 11.71
N GLN A 168 -11.67 14.94 11.62
CA GLN A 168 -10.98 15.60 10.52
C GLN A 168 -10.98 14.75 9.24
N PHE A 169 -10.79 13.45 9.37
CA PHE A 169 -10.80 12.50 8.27
C PHE A 169 -11.33 11.15 8.74
N GLY A 170 -12.52 10.78 8.26
CA GLY A 170 -13.30 9.66 8.81
C GLY A 170 -12.62 8.29 8.84
N ILE A 171 -11.58 8.07 8.01
CA ILE A 171 -10.79 6.82 8.04
C ILE A 171 -10.10 6.57 9.37
N PHE A 172 -9.77 7.62 10.14
CA PHE A 172 -9.16 7.46 11.47
C PHE A 172 -10.17 7.05 12.54
N GLY A 173 -11.45 6.92 12.20
CA GLY A 173 -12.47 6.36 13.10
C GLY A 173 -12.16 4.92 13.52
N TYR A 174 -11.44 4.15 12.70
CA TYR A 174 -11.05 2.77 13.00
C TYR A 174 -9.97 2.71 14.08
N HIS A 175 -9.08 3.71 14.17
CA HIS A 175 -8.07 3.81 15.24
C HIS A 175 -8.66 4.02 16.64
N ALA A 176 -9.98 4.17 16.77
CA ALA A 176 -10.66 4.09 18.06
C ALA A 176 -10.63 2.68 18.66
N ASP A 177 -10.50 1.65 17.83
CA ASP A 177 -10.35 0.25 18.23
C ASP A 177 -8.86 -0.09 18.39
N PRO A 178 -8.39 -0.51 19.59
CA PRO A 178 -7.03 -0.96 19.78
C PRO A 178 -6.60 -2.10 18.84
N GLU A 179 -7.49 -3.03 18.50
CA GLU A 179 -7.13 -4.19 17.66
C GLU A 179 -6.75 -3.74 16.23
N PHE A 180 -7.34 -2.65 15.74
CA PHE A 180 -7.04 -2.07 14.43
C PHE A 180 -5.58 -1.62 14.29
N TRP A 181 -4.90 -1.25 15.39
CA TRP A 181 -3.52 -0.74 15.32
C TRP A 181 -2.49 -1.80 14.93
N VAL A 182 -2.82 -3.07 15.15
CA VAL A 182 -1.97 -4.24 14.88
C VAL A 182 -2.60 -5.18 13.85
N GLU A 183 -3.70 -4.77 13.23
CA GLU A 183 -4.39 -5.54 12.19
C GLU A 183 -3.46 -5.75 10.98
N ASN A 184 -3.52 -6.96 10.43
CA ASN A 184 -2.72 -7.38 9.28
C ASN A 184 -1.20 -7.06 9.42
N ALA A 185 -0.66 -7.18 10.64
CA ALA A 185 0.76 -7.04 10.91
C ALA A 185 1.61 -7.97 10.02
N TYR A 186 2.72 -7.46 9.50
CA TYR A 186 3.59 -8.19 8.58
C TYR A 186 4.39 -9.28 9.28
N GLU A 187 4.13 -10.53 8.90
CA GLU A 187 4.87 -11.68 9.40
C GLU A 187 6.36 -11.60 8.99
N GLY A 188 7.25 -11.65 9.98
CA GLY A 188 8.70 -11.62 9.77
C GLY A 188 9.29 -10.22 9.55
N ILE A 189 8.51 -9.16 9.77
CA ILE A 189 9.02 -7.80 9.96
C ILE A 189 8.67 -7.38 11.40
N PRO A 190 9.64 -7.11 12.28
CA PRO A 190 9.36 -6.79 13.66
C PRO A 190 8.69 -5.41 13.81
N PHE A 191 7.95 -5.22 14.90
CA PHE A 191 7.53 -3.89 15.35
C PHE A 191 8.72 -3.13 15.93
N HIS A 192 8.69 -1.82 15.75
CA HIS A 192 9.59 -0.89 16.43
C HIS A 192 9.46 -1.09 17.95
N PRO A 193 10.56 -1.03 18.74
CA PRO A 193 10.51 -1.31 20.18
C PRO A 193 9.47 -0.45 20.91
N ALA A 194 9.42 0.85 20.61
CA ALA A 194 8.43 1.76 21.18
C ALA A 194 6.98 1.43 20.78
N ALA A 195 6.75 0.96 19.54
CA ALA A 195 5.41 0.54 19.11
C ALA A 195 4.98 -0.72 19.85
N ALA A 196 5.89 -1.68 19.99
CA ALA A 196 5.64 -2.92 20.71
C ALA A 196 5.33 -2.67 22.19
N ASP A 197 6.07 -1.80 22.87
CA ASP A 197 5.81 -1.42 24.26
C ASP A 197 4.48 -0.66 24.37
N PHE A 198 4.17 0.24 23.44
CA PHE A 198 2.87 0.93 23.40
C PHE A 198 1.69 -0.06 23.25
N TYR A 199 1.82 -1.05 22.37
CA TYR A 199 0.78 -2.07 22.16
C TYR A 199 0.63 -3.06 23.31
N GLU A 200 1.72 -3.38 24.01
CA GLU A 200 1.69 -4.24 25.19
C GLU A 200 1.16 -3.50 26.43
N GLU A 201 1.65 -2.28 26.69
CA GLU A 201 1.43 -1.58 27.95
C GLU A 201 0.17 -0.69 27.95
N GLU A 202 -0.11 0.00 26.83
CA GLU A 202 -1.18 0.99 26.76
C GLU A 202 -2.46 0.46 26.09
N LEU A 203 -2.30 -0.34 25.03
CA LEU A 203 -3.44 -0.86 24.25
C LEU A 203 -3.89 -2.28 24.64
N ASP A 204 -3.05 -3.08 25.30
CA ASP A 204 -3.33 -4.49 25.67
C ASP A 204 -3.69 -5.37 24.45
N VAL A 205 -3.02 -5.14 23.31
CA VAL A 205 -3.23 -5.86 22.03
C VAL A 205 -2.01 -6.62 21.52
N TRP A 206 -0.91 -6.62 22.27
CA TRP A 206 0.30 -7.35 21.89
C TRP A 206 0.07 -8.87 21.85
N SER A 207 0.50 -9.52 20.77
CA SER A 207 0.45 -10.97 20.57
C SER A 207 1.85 -11.59 20.67
N ASP A 208 1.94 -12.81 21.22
CA ASP A 208 3.18 -13.61 21.23
C ASP A 208 3.67 -13.99 19.80
N GLU A 209 2.83 -13.81 18.78
CA GLU A 209 3.16 -14.02 17.37
C GLU A 209 3.85 -12.80 16.75
N PHE A 210 3.75 -11.63 17.38
CA PHE A 210 4.44 -10.43 16.92
C PHE A 210 5.91 -10.46 17.33
N GLU A 211 6.76 -9.95 16.44
CA GLU A 211 8.18 -9.79 16.69
C GLU A 211 8.46 -8.35 17.12
N ARG A 212 9.33 -8.17 18.12
CA ARG A 212 9.82 -6.87 18.57
C ARG A 212 11.28 -6.75 18.17
N ALA A 213 11.64 -5.64 17.51
CA ALA A 213 13.03 -5.37 17.17
C ALA A 213 13.87 -5.16 18.44
N ASP A 214 15.16 -5.42 18.37
CA ASP A 214 16.07 -5.02 19.44
C ASP A 214 16.18 -3.49 19.48
N GLU A 215 16.32 -2.91 20.67
CA GLU A 215 16.60 -1.48 20.79
C GLU A 215 17.99 -1.19 20.18
N PRO A 216 18.10 -0.22 19.25
CA PRO A 216 19.35 0.04 18.55
C PRO A 216 20.43 0.57 19.52
N ASP A 217 21.69 0.18 19.29
CA ASP A 217 22.84 0.67 20.08
C ASP A 217 23.04 2.20 19.91
N GLU A 218 22.66 2.75 18.74
CA GLU A 218 22.68 4.17 18.41
C GLU A 218 21.33 4.55 17.75
N SER A 219 20.63 5.55 18.29
CA SER A 219 19.41 6.10 17.68
C SER A 219 19.71 7.28 16.77
N VAL A 220 18.87 7.46 15.75
CA VAL A 220 18.86 8.65 14.90
C VAL A 220 17.82 9.63 15.45
N GLU A 221 18.32 10.62 16.20
CA GLU A 221 17.54 11.73 16.72
C GLU A 221 17.03 12.62 15.58
N ASN A 222 15.71 12.83 15.53
CA ASN A 222 15.06 13.66 14.53
C ASN A 222 14.09 14.64 15.20
N ASP A 223 14.11 15.90 14.77
CA ASP A 223 13.12 16.90 15.19
C ASP A 223 11.86 16.87 14.30
N THR A 224 11.82 15.98 13.30
CA THR A 224 10.77 15.93 12.28
C THR A 224 10.56 14.50 11.80
N ILE A 225 9.30 14.10 11.65
CA ILE A 225 8.88 12.83 11.04
C ILE A 225 8.31 13.15 9.65
N ARG A 226 9.12 12.95 8.62
CA ARG A 226 8.68 13.02 7.23
C ARG A 226 8.02 11.68 6.89
N MET A 227 6.74 11.75 6.53
CA MET A 227 5.90 10.60 6.25
C MET A 227 5.49 10.59 4.79
N LYS A 228 5.90 9.57 4.03
CA LYS A 228 5.41 9.34 2.66
C LYS A 228 4.31 8.29 2.62
N THR A 229 3.27 8.57 1.84
CA THR A 229 2.23 7.60 1.50
C THR A 229 2.23 7.36 -0.01
N SER A 230 1.37 8.06 -0.75
CA SER A 230 1.11 7.83 -2.17
C SER A 230 1.08 9.14 -2.97
N GLU A 231 0.79 9.03 -4.27
CA GLU A 231 0.67 10.18 -5.17
C GLU A 231 -0.40 11.18 -4.73
N SER A 232 -0.24 12.44 -5.15
CA SER A 232 -1.24 13.48 -4.90
C SER A 232 -2.59 13.12 -5.51
N GLY A 233 -3.68 13.36 -4.77
CA GLY A 233 -5.05 13.08 -5.24
C GLY A 233 -5.58 11.70 -4.82
N THR A 234 -4.75 10.88 -4.19
CA THR A 234 -5.18 9.64 -3.53
C THR A 234 -5.78 9.90 -2.15
N THR A 235 -6.63 8.99 -1.69
CA THR A 235 -7.17 9.03 -0.31
C THR A 235 -6.05 8.91 0.71
N GLY A 236 -5.05 8.03 0.47
CA GLY A 236 -3.91 7.83 1.36
C GLY A 236 -3.07 9.09 1.57
N TYR A 237 -2.80 9.88 0.53
CA TYR A 237 -2.09 11.16 0.69
C TYR A 237 -2.93 12.19 1.44
N THR A 238 -4.22 12.31 1.11
CA THR A 238 -5.12 13.29 1.76
C THR A 238 -5.31 12.98 3.24
N ALA A 239 -5.42 11.70 3.61
CA ALA A 239 -5.49 11.26 4.99
C ALA A 239 -4.18 11.54 5.74
N ASN A 240 -3.02 11.39 5.08
CA ASN A 240 -1.71 11.68 5.67
C ASN A 240 -1.54 13.19 5.95
N GLU A 241 -2.00 14.06 5.04
CA GLU A 241 -2.02 15.52 5.28
C GLU A 241 -2.90 15.89 6.48
N ALA A 242 -4.06 15.24 6.63
CA ALA A 242 -4.95 15.45 7.77
C ALA A 242 -4.31 14.98 9.09
N LEU A 243 -3.69 13.80 9.08
CA LEU A 243 -2.94 13.25 10.23
C LEU A 243 -1.83 14.21 10.66
N ALA A 244 -0.95 14.60 9.73
CA ALA A 244 0.14 15.52 10.01
C ALA A 244 -0.37 16.86 10.56
N ALA A 245 -1.45 17.41 10.01
CA ALA A 245 -2.02 18.68 10.49
C ALA A 245 -2.49 18.60 11.94
N VAL A 246 -3.26 17.56 12.29
CA VAL A 246 -3.74 17.36 13.67
C VAL A 246 -2.57 17.07 14.61
N MET A 247 -1.66 16.18 14.23
CA MET A 247 -0.50 15.82 15.05
C MET A 247 0.38 17.03 15.39
N ASN A 248 0.63 17.93 14.43
CA ASN A 248 1.41 19.16 14.67
C ASN A 248 0.74 20.18 15.60
N ASP A 249 -0.58 20.10 15.80
CA ASP A 249 -1.28 20.96 16.76
C ASP A 249 -1.10 20.47 18.21
N HIS A 250 -0.64 19.22 18.39
CA HIS A 250 -0.51 18.56 19.70
C HIS A 250 0.91 18.08 20.04
N LEU A 251 1.80 17.92 19.05
CA LEU A 251 3.23 17.65 19.26
C LEU A 251 3.99 18.96 19.51
N ASP A 252 4.60 19.06 20.70
CA ASP A 252 5.40 20.22 21.08
C ASP A 252 6.88 20.12 20.64
N GLU A 253 7.42 18.90 20.62
CA GLU A 253 8.87 18.65 20.46
C GLU A 253 9.26 18.28 19.02
N TYR A 254 8.33 17.68 18.27
CA TYR A 254 8.57 17.16 16.92
C TYR A 254 7.57 17.74 15.92
N ALA A 255 8.01 17.89 14.67
CA ALA A 255 7.12 18.20 13.55
C ALA A 255 6.76 16.93 12.77
N VAL A 256 5.58 16.91 12.15
CA VAL A 256 5.16 15.84 11.23
C VAL A 256 4.94 16.44 9.85
N GLU A 257 5.54 15.85 8.82
CA GLU A 257 5.41 16.34 7.44
C GLU A 257 4.86 15.24 6.53
N ALA A 258 3.69 15.46 5.95
CA ALA A 258 3.15 14.58 4.91
C ALA A 258 3.81 14.88 3.56
N GLN A 259 4.28 13.83 2.88
CA GLN A 259 4.91 13.89 1.57
C GLN A 259 4.26 12.89 0.61
N THR A 260 4.36 13.19 -0.70
CA THR A 260 3.90 12.29 -1.77
C THR A 260 5.01 11.33 -2.17
N SER A 261 4.64 10.20 -2.74
CA SER A 261 5.56 9.28 -3.43
C SER A 261 4.91 8.73 -4.70
N ASP A 262 5.74 8.20 -5.59
CA ASP A 262 5.38 7.47 -6.80
C ASP A 262 5.06 5.98 -6.50
N GLY A 263 5.18 5.52 -5.24
CA GLY A 263 4.90 4.13 -4.85
C GLY A 263 5.53 3.70 -3.52
N THR A 264 5.21 2.49 -3.08
CA THR A 264 5.72 1.87 -1.84
C THR A 264 7.21 1.54 -1.92
N GLU A 265 7.69 1.19 -3.11
CA GLU A 265 9.09 0.86 -3.40
C GLU A 265 9.99 2.10 -3.27
N GLU A 266 9.51 3.28 -3.69
CA GLU A 266 10.20 4.55 -3.45
C GLU A 266 10.32 4.83 -1.95
N ASN A 267 9.23 4.61 -1.19
CA ASN A 267 9.23 4.86 0.25
C ASN A 267 10.31 4.05 0.98
N ILE A 268 10.51 2.78 0.60
CA ILE A 268 11.57 1.95 1.18
C ILE A 268 12.97 2.49 0.83
N GLY A 269 13.18 2.92 -0.42
CA GLY A 269 14.43 3.56 -0.83
C GLY A 269 14.71 4.86 -0.06
N ASP A 270 13.68 5.66 0.19
CA ASP A 270 13.81 6.92 0.92
C ASP A 270 13.99 6.73 2.44
N ILE A 271 13.46 5.64 3.01
CA ILE A 271 13.77 5.21 4.37
C ILE A 271 15.25 4.80 4.43
N GLU A 272 15.73 4.00 3.48
CA GLU A 272 17.13 3.58 3.41
C GLU A 272 18.09 4.78 3.31
N SER A 273 17.76 5.77 2.50
CA SER A 273 18.57 6.99 2.32
C SER A 273 18.42 8.04 3.42
N GLU A 274 17.50 7.84 4.38
CA GLU A 274 17.12 8.80 5.44
C GLU A 274 16.50 10.11 4.89
N ASP A 275 15.96 10.05 3.67
CA ASP A 275 15.19 11.15 3.09
C ASP A 275 13.79 11.28 3.74
N ILE A 276 13.29 10.18 4.33
CA ILE A 276 12.09 10.14 5.19
C ILE A 276 12.31 9.29 6.45
N GLU A 277 11.50 9.53 7.48
CA GLU A 277 11.53 8.76 8.74
C GLU A 277 10.55 7.59 8.73
N MET A 278 9.36 7.79 8.13
CA MET A 278 8.35 6.76 8.01
C MET A 278 7.75 6.76 6.59
N GLY A 279 7.48 5.58 6.07
CA GLY A 279 6.77 5.39 4.81
C GLY A 279 5.69 4.35 5.00
N PHE A 280 4.54 4.50 4.37
CA PHE A 280 3.63 3.37 4.32
C PHE A 280 4.21 2.26 3.41
N LEU A 281 3.87 1.03 3.72
CA LEU A 281 4.17 -0.15 2.94
C LEU A 281 2.88 -0.96 2.89
N GLN A 282 2.77 -1.89 1.95
CA GLN A 282 1.69 -2.86 1.85
C GLN A 282 2.24 -4.28 2.01
N ASN A 283 1.40 -5.22 2.44
CA ASN A 283 1.77 -6.62 2.69
C ASN A 283 2.51 -7.31 1.51
N TRP A 284 2.21 -6.96 0.26
CA TRP A 284 2.92 -7.52 -0.90
C TRP A 284 4.41 -7.13 -0.93
N THR A 285 4.74 -5.83 -0.92
CA THR A 285 6.15 -5.39 -0.90
C THR A 285 6.82 -5.70 0.43
N ALA A 286 6.08 -5.73 1.55
CA ALA A 286 6.59 -6.22 2.82
C ALA A 286 7.13 -7.66 2.71
N ARG A 287 6.39 -8.55 2.03
CA ARG A 287 6.85 -9.90 1.71
C ARG A 287 8.08 -9.89 0.82
N GLU A 288 8.08 -9.09 -0.26
CA GLU A 288 9.22 -8.99 -1.18
C GLU A 288 10.50 -8.49 -0.50
N PHE A 289 10.38 -7.51 0.40
CA PHE A 289 11.48 -7.01 1.23
C PHE A 289 12.03 -8.14 2.11
N ARG A 290 11.16 -8.84 2.85
CA ARG A 290 11.54 -9.97 3.73
C ARG A 290 12.19 -11.13 2.97
N GLU A 291 11.79 -11.34 1.72
CA GLU A 291 12.26 -12.44 0.88
C GLU A 291 13.49 -12.07 0.02
N ASP A 292 14.07 -10.88 0.22
CA ASP A 292 15.19 -10.36 -0.56
C ASP A 292 14.91 -10.43 -2.07
N VAL A 293 13.71 -10.00 -2.50
CA VAL A 293 13.36 -9.89 -3.91
C VAL A 293 13.93 -8.58 -4.47
N GLU A 294 14.55 -8.61 -5.65
CA GLU A 294 15.06 -7.38 -6.32
C GLU A 294 13.95 -6.31 -6.42
N PRO A 295 14.19 -5.05 -6.02
CA PRO A 295 15.48 -4.44 -5.69
C PRO A 295 15.88 -4.45 -4.20
N PHE A 296 15.11 -5.13 -3.33
CA PHE A 296 15.33 -5.11 -1.87
C PHE A 296 16.54 -5.93 -1.41
N ASP A 297 17.04 -6.86 -2.24
CA ASP A 297 18.21 -7.70 -1.97
C ASP A 297 19.53 -6.93 -1.80
N GLU A 298 19.56 -5.66 -2.22
CA GLU A 298 20.71 -4.76 -2.07
C GLU A 298 20.65 -3.88 -0.81
N LEU A 299 19.54 -3.88 -0.08
CA LEU A 299 19.32 -3.03 1.09
C LEU A 299 19.88 -3.69 2.36
N ASP A 300 20.57 -2.89 3.18
CA ASP A 300 21.25 -3.37 4.40
C ASP A 300 20.79 -2.53 5.60
N PHE A 301 19.52 -2.68 5.99
CA PHE A 301 18.94 -2.11 7.20
C PHE A 301 17.80 -2.97 7.73
N GLU A 302 17.50 -2.83 9.02
CA GLU A 302 16.34 -3.49 9.64
C GLU A 302 15.11 -2.59 9.49
N LEU A 303 14.14 -3.07 8.71
CA LEU A 303 12.82 -2.46 8.57
C LEU A 303 11.95 -2.89 9.74
N VAL A 304 11.19 -1.94 10.29
CA VAL A 304 10.26 -2.19 11.39
C VAL A 304 8.88 -1.62 11.10
N GLN A 305 7.85 -2.26 11.65
CA GLN A 305 6.47 -1.76 11.64
C GLN A 305 6.24 -0.75 12.76
N VAL A 306 5.45 0.29 12.50
CA VAL A 306 5.12 1.33 13.47
C VAL A 306 3.64 1.29 13.84
N PHE A 307 2.73 1.41 12.86
CA PHE A 307 1.29 1.27 13.10
C PHE A 307 0.53 0.91 11.82
N HIS A 308 -0.60 0.22 11.98
CA HIS A 308 -1.53 -0.06 10.89
C HIS A 308 -2.28 1.21 10.45
N TYR A 309 -2.34 1.45 9.14
CA TYR A 309 -2.94 2.64 8.56
C TYR A 309 -4.35 2.38 8.03
N TYR A 310 -4.49 1.43 7.10
CA TYR A 310 -5.76 0.95 6.57
C TYR A 310 -5.58 -0.31 5.72
N ASP A 311 -6.70 -0.98 5.43
CA ASP A 311 -6.81 -2.07 4.47
C ASP A 311 -7.60 -1.66 3.23
N LEU A 312 -7.14 -2.12 2.07
CA LEU A 312 -7.80 -1.91 0.78
C LEU A 312 -8.15 -3.26 0.15
N PRO A 313 -9.40 -3.76 0.25
CA PRO A 313 -9.91 -4.79 -0.65
C PRO A 313 -10.09 -4.25 -2.07
N TRP A 314 -9.51 -4.93 -3.05
CA TRP A 314 -9.65 -4.55 -4.47
C TRP A 314 -10.54 -5.54 -5.22
N PHE A 315 -11.29 -5.00 -6.16
CA PHE A 315 -12.19 -5.76 -7.03
C PHE A 315 -12.19 -5.15 -8.42
N PHE A 316 -12.71 -5.89 -9.39
CA PHE A 316 -12.71 -5.46 -10.78
C PHE A 316 -14.09 -4.97 -11.20
N ILE A 317 -14.10 -3.94 -12.04
CA ILE A 317 -15.32 -3.30 -12.51
C ILE A 317 -15.38 -3.27 -14.03
N THR A 318 -16.58 -3.33 -14.58
CA THR A 318 -16.82 -3.25 -16.03
C THR A 318 -18.12 -2.53 -16.33
N ASN A 319 -18.25 -2.00 -17.54
CA ASN A 319 -19.53 -1.57 -18.11
C ASN A 319 -20.08 -2.57 -19.14
N ASN A 320 -19.38 -3.68 -19.37
CA ASN A 320 -19.85 -4.76 -20.23
C ASN A 320 -20.69 -5.74 -19.42
N MET A 321 -22.01 -5.63 -19.54
CA MET A 321 -22.95 -6.47 -18.78
C MET A 321 -23.03 -7.93 -19.23
N ASP A 322 -22.29 -8.32 -20.29
CA ASP A 322 -22.12 -9.72 -20.66
C ASP A 322 -21.04 -10.43 -19.80
N LEU A 323 -20.19 -9.68 -19.08
CA LEU A 323 -19.22 -10.23 -18.12
C LEU A 323 -19.87 -10.34 -16.73
N GLU A 324 -19.86 -11.52 -16.12
CA GLU A 324 -20.41 -11.72 -14.76
C GLU A 324 -19.29 -11.96 -13.75
N THR A 325 -18.22 -12.62 -14.16
CA THR A 325 -17.11 -13.06 -13.30
C THR A 325 -15.75 -12.69 -13.88
N LEU A 326 -14.70 -12.71 -13.07
CA LEU A 326 -13.31 -12.53 -13.55
C LEU A 326 -12.91 -13.55 -14.62
N SER A 327 -13.44 -14.78 -14.55
CA SER A 327 -13.13 -15.84 -15.51
C SER A 327 -13.77 -15.63 -16.88
N ASP A 328 -14.63 -14.62 -17.05
CA ASP A 328 -15.20 -14.23 -18.35
C ASP A 328 -14.26 -13.33 -19.18
N ILE A 329 -13.14 -12.86 -18.61
CA ILE A 329 -12.17 -12.02 -19.32
C ILE A 329 -11.46 -12.84 -20.40
N GLU A 330 -11.42 -12.32 -21.63
CA GLU A 330 -10.78 -12.95 -22.78
C GLU A 330 -9.50 -12.21 -23.23
N ASP A 331 -8.69 -12.87 -24.05
CA ASP A 331 -7.35 -12.42 -24.44
C ASP A 331 -7.31 -11.14 -25.30
N ASP A 332 -8.43 -10.77 -25.91
CA ASP A 332 -8.60 -9.54 -26.69
C ASP A 332 -9.21 -8.38 -25.89
N MET A 333 -9.54 -8.59 -24.61
CA MET A 333 -10.09 -7.55 -23.74
C MET A 333 -8.99 -6.70 -23.11
N THR A 334 -9.25 -5.40 -23.01
CA THR A 334 -8.36 -4.43 -22.35
C THR A 334 -8.64 -4.35 -20.85
N VAL A 335 -7.62 -4.63 -20.04
CA VAL A 335 -7.73 -4.61 -18.58
C VAL A 335 -6.70 -3.66 -17.99
N SER A 336 -7.14 -2.86 -17.03
CA SER A 336 -6.30 -2.00 -16.20
C SER A 336 -6.42 -2.45 -14.74
N PRO A 337 -5.60 -3.42 -14.29
CA PRO A 337 -5.59 -3.88 -12.90
C PRO A 337 -5.33 -2.73 -11.93
N THR A 338 -4.43 -1.82 -12.29
CA THR A 338 -4.11 -0.60 -11.53
C THR A 338 -3.24 0.32 -12.40
N PRO A 339 -3.17 1.65 -12.12
CA PRO A 339 -2.26 2.54 -12.81
C PRO A 339 -0.80 2.07 -12.75
N SER A 340 -0.04 2.31 -13.82
CA SER A 340 1.39 2.02 -13.86
C SER A 340 2.13 2.70 -12.72
N GLY A 341 3.01 1.95 -12.05
CA GLY A 341 3.76 2.44 -10.88
C GLY A 341 3.10 2.10 -9.54
N SER A 342 1.83 1.70 -9.51
CA SER A 342 1.19 1.29 -8.26
C SER A 342 1.79 0.00 -7.71
N GLY A 343 2.18 0.01 -6.42
CA GLY A 343 2.65 -1.17 -5.69
C GLY A 343 1.58 -2.26 -5.50
N THR A 344 0.33 -2.02 -5.91
CA THR A 344 -0.72 -3.06 -5.96
C THR A 344 -0.70 -3.90 -7.24
N ALA A 345 0.05 -3.47 -8.28
CA ALA A 345 0.03 -4.13 -9.59
C ALA A 345 0.40 -5.61 -9.53
N PRO A 346 1.51 -6.02 -8.88
CA PRO A 346 1.92 -7.42 -8.89
C PRO A 346 0.88 -8.36 -8.25
N GLY A 347 0.28 -7.95 -7.11
CA GLY A 347 -0.74 -8.75 -6.44
C GLY A 347 -2.06 -8.83 -7.22
N LEU A 348 -2.49 -7.74 -7.86
CA LEU A 348 -3.70 -7.74 -8.68
C LEU A 348 -3.51 -8.52 -9.99
N GLU A 349 -2.33 -8.45 -10.58
CA GLU A 349 -1.98 -9.23 -11.77
C GLU A 349 -1.89 -10.73 -11.41
N ARG A 350 -1.32 -11.06 -10.23
CA ARG A 350 -1.32 -12.44 -9.70
C ARG A 350 -2.73 -12.97 -9.44
N ALA A 351 -3.62 -12.13 -8.90
CA ALA A 351 -5.02 -12.49 -8.70
C ALA A 351 -5.74 -12.78 -10.03
N LEU A 352 -5.48 -11.96 -11.07
CA LEU A 352 -6.00 -12.18 -12.41
C LEU A 352 -5.42 -13.43 -13.07
N GLU A 353 -4.13 -13.74 -12.90
CA GLU A 353 -3.54 -14.98 -13.41
C GLU A 353 -4.33 -16.21 -12.93
N HIS A 354 -4.60 -16.30 -11.62
CA HIS A 354 -5.40 -17.39 -11.05
C HIS A 354 -6.83 -17.42 -11.60
N ALA A 355 -7.43 -16.27 -11.88
CA ALA A 355 -8.78 -16.20 -12.42
C ALA A 355 -8.90 -16.70 -13.86
N LEU A 356 -7.78 -16.65 -14.62
CA LEU A 356 -7.73 -16.91 -16.06
C LEU A 356 -7.02 -18.20 -16.45
N ASP A 357 -6.29 -18.84 -15.53
CA ASP A 357 -5.51 -20.08 -15.75
C ASP A 357 -6.36 -21.38 -15.82
N ASN A 358 -7.62 -21.29 -16.27
CA ASN A 358 -8.58 -22.40 -16.32
C ASN A 358 -8.45 -23.34 -17.54
#